data_AF-X1N2E4-F1
#
_entry.id   AF-X1N2E4-F1
#
_cell.length_a   1.000
_cell.length_b   1.000
_cell.length_c   1.000
_cell.angle_alpha   90.00
_cell.angle_beta   90.00
_cell.angle_gamma   90.00
#
_symmetry.space_group_name_H-M   'P 1'
#
loop_
_entity.id
_entity.type
_entity.pdbx_description
1 polymer ?
#
loop_
_entity_poly.entity_id
_entity_poly.type
_entity_poly.pdbx_seq_one_letter_code
_entity_poly.pdbx_strand_id
1 'polypeptide(L)'
;MISGILKIKPMLGIKNGIVEMIGIAVTRRGSLAEIARRVIKDFKKERWVIVSIIHTLSFKESKRIMKKIQSSLNCVDTMITECTPVIGAHTGPGLIGVIVSKLNRDIADLFI
;
A
#
# COMPACT_ATOMS: atom_id res chain seq x y z
N MET A 1 24.40 23.48 2.55
CA MET A 1 25.23 22.57 3.38
C MET A 1 24.89 21.13 3.01
N ILE A 2 25.87 20.44 2.44
CA ILE A 2 25.99 19.00 2.19
C ILE A 2 24.91 18.08 2.82
N SER A 3 23.82 17.83 2.10
CA SER A 3 22.98 16.66 2.33
C SER A 3 23.61 15.52 1.55
N GLY A 4 24.50 14.76 2.20
CA GLY A 4 24.98 13.49 1.67
C GLY A 4 23.79 12.62 1.28
N ILE A 5 23.83 12.07 0.06
CA ILE A 5 22.79 11.26 -0.57
C ILE A 5 22.58 9.98 0.27
N LEU A 6 21.84 10.11 1.37
CA LEU A 6 21.36 8.96 2.12
C LEU A 6 20.22 8.40 1.27
N LYS A 7 20.48 7.28 0.57
CA LYS A 7 19.53 6.61 -0.37
C LYS A 7 18.34 5.98 0.37
N ILE A 8 17.74 6.69 1.30
CA ILE A 8 16.63 6.20 2.10
C ILE A 8 15.31 6.49 1.38
N LYS A 9 14.46 5.47 1.34
CA LYS A 9 13.09 5.49 0.87
C LYS A 9 12.18 5.49 2.10
N PRO A 10 11.55 6.64 2.44
CA PRO A 10 10.62 6.68 3.55
C PRO A 10 9.40 5.81 3.24
N MET A 11 8.90 5.12 4.25
CA MET A 11 7.61 4.43 4.21
C MET A 11 6.66 5.19 5.12
N LEU A 12 5.51 5.58 4.57
CA LEU A 12 4.49 6.34 5.26
C LEU A 12 3.28 5.45 5.53
N GLY A 13 2.58 5.72 6.61
CA GLY A 13 1.30 5.12 6.95
C GLY A 13 0.29 6.19 7.36
N ILE A 14 -0.98 5.85 7.33
CA ILE A 14 -2.04 6.72 7.84
C ILE A 14 -2.56 6.11 9.13
N LYS A 15 -2.52 6.89 10.22
CA LYS A 15 -3.06 6.50 11.52
C LYS A 15 -3.96 7.63 12.01
N ASN A 16 -5.22 7.31 12.32
CA ASN A 16 -6.22 8.29 12.76
C ASN A 16 -6.31 9.53 11.85
N GLY A 17 -6.22 9.32 10.53
CA GLY A 17 -6.28 10.38 9.52
C GLY A 17 -4.98 11.18 9.34
N ILE A 18 -3.92 10.89 10.10
CA ILE A 18 -2.64 11.60 10.05
C ILE A 18 -1.59 10.73 9.35
N VAL A 19 -0.78 11.35 8.48
CA VAL A 19 0.35 10.71 7.82
C VAL A 19 1.53 10.64 8.78
N GLU A 20 2.04 9.44 9.03
CA GLU A 20 3.17 9.16 9.92
C GLU A 20 4.26 8.35 9.22
N MET A 21 5.51 8.51 9.65
CA MET A 21 6.61 7.66 9.19
C MET A 21 6.55 6.31 9.89
N ILE A 22 6.33 5.24 9.12
CA ILE A 22 6.24 3.88 9.64
C ILE A 22 7.56 3.10 9.48
N GLY A 23 8.52 3.64 8.75
CA GLY A 23 9.87 3.11 8.64
C GLY A 23 10.65 3.68 7.47
N ILE A 24 11.84 3.12 7.29
CA ILE A 24 12.79 3.51 6.25
C ILE A 24 13.34 2.26 5.55
N ALA A 25 13.67 2.37 4.27
CA ALA A 25 14.35 1.32 3.52
C ALA A 25 15.42 1.92 2.60
N VAL A 26 16.46 1.16 2.27
CA VAL A 26 17.55 1.65 1.39
C VAL A 26 17.25 1.43 -0.10
N THR A 27 16.44 0.42 -0.42
CA THR A 27 16.13 0.06 -1.81
C THR A 27 14.62 0.10 -2.06
N ARG A 28 14.26 0.40 -3.31
CA ARG A 28 12.87 0.33 -3.79
C ARG A 28 12.26 -1.05 -3.57
N ARG A 29 12.99 -2.11 -3.92
CA ARG A 29 12.53 -3.49 -3.69
C ARG A 29 12.34 -3.77 -2.20
N GLY A 30 13.25 -3.29 -1.35
CA GLY A 30 13.17 -3.45 0.10
C GLY A 30 11.95 -2.75 0.69
N SER A 31 11.68 -1.50 0.29
CA SER A 31 10.51 -0.75 0.78
C SER A 31 9.20 -1.45 0.42
N LEU A 32 9.06 -1.90 -0.83
CA LEU A 32 7.83 -2.57 -1.29
C LEU A 32 7.66 -3.96 -0.65
N ALA A 33 8.75 -4.70 -0.45
CA ALA A 33 8.71 -5.98 0.25
C ALA A 33 8.29 -5.83 1.71
N GLU A 34 8.77 -4.78 2.37
CA GLU A 34 8.45 -4.45 3.77
C GLU A 34 7.00 -3.98 3.94
N ILE A 35 6.49 -3.12 3.04
CA ILE A 35 5.06 -2.72 3.03
C ILE A 35 4.17 -3.96 2.89
N ALA A 36 4.45 -4.82 1.90
CA ALA A 36 3.66 -6.04 1.70
C ALA A 36 3.72 -6.97 2.93
N ARG A 37 4.90 -7.10 3.57
CA ARG A 37 5.07 -7.92 4.78
C ARG A 37 4.24 -7.38 5.94
N ARG A 38 4.21 -6.06 6.15
CA ARG A 38 3.40 -5.41 7.20
C ARG A 38 1.91 -5.62 6.96
N VAL A 39 1.44 -5.31 5.76
CA VAL A 39 0.04 -5.55 5.36
C VAL A 39 -0.38 -7.00 5.59
N ILE A 40 0.41 -7.97 5.12
CA ILE A 40 0.09 -9.38 5.32
C ILE A 40 0.07 -9.71 6.83
N LYS A 41 1.06 -9.27 7.59
CA LYS A 41 1.14 -9.52 9.03
C LYS A 41 -0.10 -8.99 9.76
N ASP A 42 -0.54 -7.78 9.42
CA ASP A 42 -1.58 -7.06 10.15
C ASP A 42 -2.98 -7.58 9.79
N PHE A 43 -3.16 -8.14 8.59
CA PHE A 43 -4.47 -8.58 8.08
C PHE A 43 -4.62 -10.09 7.87
N LYS A 44 -3.59 -10.92 8.09
CA LYS A 44 -3.66 -12.39 7.85
C LYS A 44 -4.71 -13.14 8.67
N LYS A 45 -5.20 -12.54 9.77
CA LYS A 45 -6.22 -13.15 10.64
C LYS A 45 -7.65 -12.72 10.28
N GLU A 46 -7.78 -11.75 9.38
CA GLU A 46 -9.08 -11.26 8.96
C GLU A 46 -9.74 -12.27 8.03
N ARG A 47 -11.04 -12.49 8.20
CA ARG A 47 -11.80 -13.45 7.40
C ARG A 47 -11.81 -13.04 5.92
N TRP A 48 -12.07 -11.77 5.66
CA TRP A 48 -12.19 -11.16 4.34
C TRP A 48 -11.65 -9.75 4.35
N VAL A 49 -10.94 -9.39 3.27
CA VAL A 49 -10.42 -8.04 3.06
C VAL A 49 -10.68 -7.57 1.64
N ILE A 50 -10.84 -6.26 1.48
CA ILE A 50 -10.76 -5.58 0.19
C ILE A 50 -9.40 -4.89 0.14
N VAL A 51 -8.66 -5.09 -0.95
CA VAL A 51 -7.32 -4.50 -1.11
C VAL A 51 -7.29 -3.58 -2.32
N SER A 52 -6.95 -2.32 -2.11
CA SER A 52 -6.73 -1.37 -3.18
C SER A 52 -5.27 -0.93 -3.23
N ILE A 53 -4.71 -0.80 -4.43
CA ILE A 53 -3.40 -0.19 -4.64
C ILE A 53 -3.56 1.07 -5.47
N ILE A 54 -3.04 2.18 -4.95
CA ILE A 54 -2.91 3.44 -5.69
C ILE A 54 -1.47 3.62 -6.16
N HIS A 55 -1.25 4.24 -7.31
CA HIS A 55 0.10 4.49 -7.81
C HIS A 55 0.27 5.77 -8.62
N THR A 56 1.51 6.23 -8.76
CA THR A 56 1.91 7.22 -9.78
C THR A 56 2.92 6.60 -10.74
N LEU A 57 2.54 6.42 -12.01
CA LEU A 57 3.40 5.84 -13.06
C LEU A 57 4.08 4.49 -12.68
N SER A 58 3.45 3.68 -11.80
CA SER A 58 4.06 2.47 -11.22
C SER A 58 3.18 1.22 -11.32
N PHE A 59 2.38 1.13 -12.38
CA PHE A 59 1.38 0.06 -12.55
C PHE A 59 1.97 -1.36 -12.52
N LYS A 60 3.13 -1.58 -13.16
CA LYS A 60 3.76 -2.91 -13.21
C LYS A 60 4.24 -3.39 -11.84
N GLU A 61 4.83 -2.51 -11.03
CA GLU A 61 5.22 -2.82 -9.66
C GLU A 61 3.98 -3.05 -8.77
N SER A 62 2.95 -2.23 -8.95
CA SER A 62 1.66 -2.36 -8.25
C SER A 62 1.04 -3.73 -8.45
N LYS A 63 1.00 -4.23 -9.71
CA LYS A 63 0.52 -5.59 -10.01
C LYS A 63 1.31 -6.69 -9.29
N ARG A 64 2.63 -6.54 -9.16
CA ARG A 64 3.48 -7.52 -8.47
C ARG A 64 3.19 -7.54 -6.97
N ILE A 65 2.96 -6.39 -6.36
CA ILE A 65 2.63 -6.27 -4.93
C ILE A 65 1.23 -6.81 -4.68
N MET A 66 0.25 -6.45 -5.51
CA MET A 66 -1.12 -6.97 -5.41
C MET A 66 -1.12 -8.50 -5.42
N LYS A 67 -0.43 -9.12 -6.39
CA LYS A 67 -0.32 -10.57 -6.49
C LYS A 67 0.27 -11.20 -5.22
N LYS A 68 1.29 -10.57 -4.63
CA LYS A 68 1.90 -11.04 -3.38
C LYS A 68 0.90 -10.98 -2.21
N ILE A 69 0.15 -9.90 -2.08
CA ILE A 69 -0.85 -9.72 -1.02
C ILE A 69 -2.00 -10.71 -1.19
N GLN A 70 -2.56 -10.82 -2.41
CA GLN A 70 -3.63 -11.77 -2.75
C GLN A 70 -3.25 -13.23 -2.46
N SER A 71 -1.98 -13.60 -2.65
CA SER A 71 -1.52 -14.97 -2.35
C SER A 71 -1.47 -15.30 -0.85
N SER A 72 -1.62 -14.31 0.02
CA SER A 72 -1.46 -14.46 1.47
C SER A 72 -2.67 -14.01 2.29
N LEU A 73 -3.65 -13.35 1.67
CA LEU A 73 -4.86 -12.84 2.31
C LEU A 73 -6.11 -13.32 1.56
N ASN A 74 -7.23 -13.46 2.28
CA ASN A 74 -8.53 -13.73 1.69
C ASN A 74 -9.13 -12.45 1.09
N CYS A 75 -8.59 -12.02 -0.05
CA CYS A 75 -9.08 -10.84 -0.76
C CYS A 75 -10.40 -11.17 -1.49
N VAL A 76 -11.50 -10.56 -1.08
CA VAL A 76 -12.80 -10.72 -1.77
C VAL A 76 -12.91 -9.83 -3.00
N ASP A 77 -12.21 -8.69 -2.98
CA ASP A 77 -12.10 -7.79 -4.13
C ASP A 77 -10.74 -7.08 -4.10
N THR A 78 -10.26 -6.69 -5.28
CA THR A 78 -9.02 -5.95 -5.45
C THR A 78 -9.07 -4.93 -6.58
N MET A 79 -8.49 -3.75 -6.34
CA MET A 79 -8.41 -2.69 -7.33
C MET A 79 -6.99 -2.11 -7.43
N ILE A 80 -6.59 -1.71 -8.64
CA ILE A 80 -5.38 -0.91 -8.87
C ILE A 80 -5.78 0.35 -9.64
N THR A 81 -5.44 1.52 -9.10
CA THR A 81 -5.85 2.81 -9.66
C THR A 81 -4.67 3.79 -9.69
N GLU A 82 -4.62 4.61 -10.72
CA GLU A 82 -3.66 5.72 -10.77
C GLU A 82 -4.13 6.89 -9.92
N CYS A 83 -3.20 7.51 -9.18
CA CYS A 83 -3.48 8.70 -8.40
C CYS A 83 -3.80 9.90 -9.30
N THR A 84 -4.63 10.81 -8.79
CA THR A 84 -4.88 12.10 -9.43
C THR A 84 -3.63 12.99 -9.40
N PRO A 85 -3.54 14.02 -10.27
CA PRO A 85 -2.42 14.96 -10.29
C PRO A 85 -2.15 15.65 -8.95
N VAL A 86 -3.18 15.87 -8.12
CA VAL A 86 -3.03 16.49 -6.79
C VAL A 86 -2.11 15.64 -5.90
N ILE A 87 -2.38 14.34 -5.80
CA ILE A 87 -1.51 13.42 -5.04
C ILE A 87 -0.15 13.32 -5.71
N GLY A 88 -0.12 13.22 -7.04
CA GLY A 88 1.12 13.11 -7.82
C GLY A 88 2.09 14.28 -7.61
N ALA A 89 1.58 15.51 -7.46
CA ALA A 89 2.39 16.70 -7.21
C ALA A 89 3.14 16.64 -5.87
N HIS A 90 2.54 16.02 -4.84
CA HIS A 90 3.15 15.89 -3.52
C HIS A 90 4.08 14.68 -3.40
N THR A 91 3.75 13.57 -4.06
CA THR A 91 4.49 12.30 -3.90
C THR A 91 5.54 12.06 -4.99
N GLY A 92 5.43 12.77 -6.11
CA GLY A 92 6.20 12.49 -7.32
C GLY A 92 5.84 11.15 -7.99
N PRO A 93 6.53 10.82 -9.09
CA PRO A 93 6.39 9.52 -9.75
C PRO A 93 6.99 8.41 -8.90
N GLY A 94 6.44 7.20 -8.99
CA GLY A 94 6.93 6.07 -8.21
C GLY A 94 6.11 5.79 -6.95
N LEU A 95 5.08 6.56 -6.60
CA LEU A 95 4.26 6.24 -5.44
C LEU A 95 3.58 4.88 -5.64
N ILE A 96 3.57 4.07 -4.59
CA ILE A 96 2.67 2.93 -4.45
C ILE A 96 2.11 2.96 -3.02
N GLY A 97 0.79 3.09 -2.90
CA GLY A 97 0.06 3.00 -1.64
C GLY A 97 -0.75 1.71 -1.59
N VAL A 98 -0.82 1.06 -0.42
CA VAL A 98 -1.67 -0.11 -0.20
C VAL A 98 -2.74 0.26 0.82
N ILE A 99 -4.00 0.07 0.45
CA ILE A 99 -5.17 0.32 1.28
C ILE A 99 -5.84 -1.02 1.53
N VAL A 100 -6.21 -1.28 2.78
CA VAL A 100 -6.85 -2.54 3.17
C VAL A 100 -8.05 -2.21 4.05
N SER A 101 -9.22 -2.70 3.64
CA SER A 101 -10.46 -2.62 4.40
C SER A 101 -10.86 -4.01 4.86
N LYS A 102 -11.21 -4.15 6.14
CA LYS A 102 -11.78 -5.38 6.70
C LYS A 102 -13.26 -5.43 6.34
N LEU A 103 -13.74 -6.60 5.93
CA LEU A 103 -15.17 -6.78 5.69
C LEU A 103 -15.81 -7.39 6.94
N ASN A 104 -16.67 -6.61 7.59
CA ASN A 104 -17.54 -7.08 8.66
C ASN A 104 -18.85 -7.59 8.03
N ARG A 105 -19.63 -8.41 8.74
CA ARG A 105 -20.91 -8.94 8.20
C ARG A 105 -21.81 -7.82 7.67
N ASP A 106 -21.92 -6.73 8.40
CA ASP A 106 -22.74 -5.57 8.04
C ASP A 106 -22.30 -4.87 6.74
N ILE A 107 -21.01 -4.96 6.39
CA ILE A 107 -20.47 -4.39 5.13
C ILE A 107 -20.63 -5.38 3.99
N ALA A 108 -20.55 -6.69 4.25
CA ALA A 108 -20.71 -7.73 3.24
C ALA A 108 -22.11 -7.72 2.61
N ASP A 109 -23.13 -7.42 3.42
CA ASP A 109 -24.53 -7.32 2.98
C ASP A 109 -24.78 -6.12 2.05
N LEU A 110 -23.84 -5.17 1.92
CA LEU A 110 -23.92 -4.06 0.97
C LEU A 110 -23.48 -4.45 -0.46
N PHE A 111 -22.86 -5.62 -0.61
CA PHE A 111 -22.30 -6.13 -1.88
C PHE A 111 -23.02 -7.39 -2.41
N ILE A 112 -24.07 -7.85 -1.72
CA ILE A 112 -24.96 -8.96 -2.10
C ILE A 112 -26.36 -8.38 -2.34
#